data_AF-A0ABD3MKX1-F1
#
_entry.id   AF-A0ABD3MKX1-F1
#
_cell.length_a   1.000
_cell.length_b   1.000
_cell.length_c   1.000
_cell.angle_alpha   90.00
_cell.angle_beta   90.00
_cell.angle_gamma   90.00
#
_symmetry.space_group_name_H-M   'P 1'
#
loop_
_entity.id
_entity.type
_entity.pdbx_description
1 polymer ?
#
loop_
_entity_poly.entity_id
_entity_poly.type
_entity_poly.pdbx_seq_one_letter_code
_entity_poly.pdbx_strand_id
1 'polypeptide(L)'
;MAAGDAVSSTLNPPPQSHPYSHHAGQAERQGQRLRTVRSHKQNLLAQGMHGWELMEAMTTMSLEHRESMSRARHRCQSCWFDDMNCICHRIQELHARNRHILSSSSSSTSSSQLNYVVHVKLLLLMHPKEYLCAGNSAKLLRMLLPEQEHSNVTVQYYIFGKVDDVDKLAQEMMIDKSNTMILWPDKDALTVSQFLERQQHRRQQQSTGICFERDNSHSTINICNPTTTLIRAVVLNGTYTQARNMHTSLRKHLNPSTPLPVLVQLRPMNRSVFHRAHKNYGHAHQSQQQLQQQRQQCTADDDEKHVVVAHRVSTAEACGQLLLELGASSHILHSIIEGVIINNEALGRQDTLPKAQDG
;
A
#
# COMPACT_ATOMS: atom_id res chain seq x y z
N MET A 1 7.50 -85.94 5.76
CA MET A 1 8.86 -85.43 5.50
C MET A 1 8.73 -84.40 4.40
N ALA A 2 8.75 -83.13 4.76
CA ALA A 2 8.66 -81.99 3.84
C ALA A 2 10.01 -81.28 3.84
N ALA A 3 10.60 -81.09 2.67
CA ALA A 3 11.78 -80.25 2.47
C ALA A 3 11.39 -79.16 1.48
N GLY A 4 11.52 -77.91 1.93
CA GLY A 4 11.11 -76.71 1.22
C GLY A 4 12.24 -76.09 0.41
N ASP A 5 11.82 -75.40 -0.66
CA ASP A 5 12.65 -74.62 -1.57
C ASP A 5 13.13 -73.31 -0.92
N ALA A 6 14.40 -72.98 -1.15
CA ALA A 6 15.01 -71.72 -0.75
C ALA A 6 15.00 -70.72 -1.92
N VAL A 7 14.24 -69.64 -1.77
CA VAL A 7 14.22 -68.49 -2.70
C VAL A 7 15.22 -67.43 -2.22
N SER A 8 16.27 -67.22 -3.01
CA SER A 8 17.27 -66.16 -2.80
C SER A 8 16.67 -64.81 -3.21
N SER A 9 16.47 -63.92 -2.25
CA SER A 9 15.99 -62.54 -2.47
C SER A 9 17.12 -61.54 -2.22
N THR A 10 17.64 -60.98 -3.31
CA THR A 10 18.60 -59.87 -3.29
C THR A 10 17.84 -58.56 -3.01
N LEU A 11 17.95 -58.06 -1.78
CA LEU A 11 17.47 -56.74 -1.37
C LEU A 11 18.50 -55.67 -1.76
N ASN A 12 18.20 -54.86 -2.77
CA ASN A 12 18.91 -53.59 -2.98
C ASN A 12 18.45 -52.57 -1.93
N PRO A 13 19.37 -51.89 -1.22
CA PRO A 13 18.98 -50.83 -0.29
C PRO A 13 18.47 -49.60 -1.07
N PRO A 14 17.49 -48.85 -0.51
CA PRO A 14 16.97 -47.65 -1.15
C PRO A 14 18.05 -46.55 -1.19
N PRO A 15 18.07 -45.71 -2.24
CA PRO A 15 19.05 -44.63 -2.35
C PRO A 15 18.85 -43.61 -1.22
N GLN A 16 19.90 -43.40 -0.44
CA GLN A 16 19.95 -42.35 0.58
C GLN A 16 20.04 -40.99 -0.13
N SER A 17 18.96 -40.20 -0.08
CA SER A 17 18.94 -38.82 -0.55
C SER A 17 19.71 -37.93 0.42
N HIS A 18 20.92 -37.51 0.04
CA HIS A 18 21.74 -36.59 0.83
C HIS A 18 21.17 -35.16 0.78
N PRO A 19 20.89 -34.51 1.93
CA PRO A 19 20.34 -33.14 2.00
C PRO A 19 21.33 -32.02 1.60
N TYR A 20 22.58 -32.36 1.23
CA TYR A 20 23.62 -31.38 0.93
C TYR A 20 23.58 -30.81 -0.51
N SER A 21 22.87 -31.42 -1.47
CA SER A 21 22.88 -30.94 -2.86
C SER A 21 22.00 -29.71 -3.12
N HIS A 22 20.93 -29.51 -2.35
CA HIS A 22 19.97 -28.41 -2.58
C HIS A 22 20.53 -27.02 -2.24
N HIS A 23 21.36 -26.91 -1.21
CA HIS A 23 21.99 -25.63 -0.84
C HIS A 23 23.00 -25.15 -1.88
N ALA A 24 23.72 -26.08 -2.51
CA ALA A 24 24.65 -25.77 -3.59
C ALA A 24 23.92 -25.21 -4.82
N GLY A 25 22.80 -25.84 -5.24
CA GLY A 25 22.01 -25.38 -6.37
C GLY A 25 21.36 -23.99 -6.17
N GLN A 26 20.91 -23.67 -4.95
CA GLN A 26 20.38 -22.33 -4.64
C GLN A 26 21.48 -21.26 -4.65
N ALA A 27 22.65 -21.56 -4.09
CA ALA A 27 23.78 -20.65 -4.10
C ALA A 27 24.29 -20.39 -5.53
N GLU A 28 24.31 -21.41 -6.38
CA GLU A 28 24.72 -21.28 -7.79
C GLU A 28 23.75 -20.41 -8.60
N ARG A 29 22.44 -20.68 -8.49
CA ARG A 29 21.40 -19.85 -9.13
C ARG A 29 21.48 -18.38 -8.67
N GLN A 30 21.74 -18.16 -7.38
CA GLN A 30 21.94 -16.81 -6.83
C GLN A 30 23.22 -16.15 -7.37
N GLY A 31 24.32 -16.90 -7.50
CA GLY A 31 25.58 -16.44 -8.07
C GLY A 31 25.43 -16.04 -9.54
N GLN A 32 24.78 -16.87 -10.36
CA GLN A 32 24.51 -16.56 -11.77
C GLN A 32 23.64 -15.31 -11.93
N ARG A 33 22.62 -15.15 -11.09
CA ARG A 33 21.77 -13.96 -11.08
C ARG A 33 22.56 -12.70 -10.76
N LEU A 34 23.43 -12.73 -9.75
CA LEU A 34 24.26 -11.58 -9.38
C LEU A 34 25.24 -11.19 -10.50
N ARG A 35 25.82 -12.17 -11.20
CA ARG A 35 26.68 -11.92 -12.36
C ARG A 35 25.91 -11.23 -13.50
N THR A 36 24.71 -11.74 -13.81
CA THR A 36 23.86 -11.17 -14.86
C THR A 36 23.48 -9.72 -14.55
N VAL A 37 23.04 -9.44 -13.32
CA VAL A 37 22.69 -8.08 -12.86
C VAL A 37 23.90 -7.14 -12.91
N ARG A 38 25.09 -7.61 -12.53
CA ARG A 38 26.33 -6.82 -12.60
C ARG A 38 26.75 -6.51 -14.03
N SER A 39 26.73 -7.51 -14.91
CA SER A 39 27.06 -7.34 -16.33
C SER A 39 26.08 -6.35 -16.99
N HIS A 40 24.79 -6.49 -16.73
CA HIS A 40 23.80 -5.56 -17.27
C HIS A 40 24.01 -4.12 -16.76
N LYS A 41 24.28 -3.95 -15.45
CA LYS A 41 24.62 -2.63 -14.90
C LYS A 41 25.85 -2.02 -15.59
N GLN A 42 26.88 -2.80 -15.85
CA GLN A 42 28.08 -2.33 -16.56
C GLN A 42 27.76 -1.92 -18.01
N ASN A 43 26.89 -2.66 -18.69
CA ASN A 43 26.45 -2.31 -20.04
C ASN A 43 25.67 -0.98 -20.06
N LEU A 44 24.74 -0.76 -19.12
CA LEU A 44 24.00 0.50 -19.01
C LEU A 44 24.92 1.69 -18.67
N LEU A 45 25.90 1.46 -17.79
CA LEU A 45 26.93 2.47 -17.50
C LEU A 45 27.78 2.79 -18.74
N ALA A 46 28.14 1.78 -19.54
CA ALA A 46 28.86 1.96 -20.80
C ALA A 46 28.04 2.69 -21.87
N GLN A 47 26.70 2.63 -21.78
CA GLN A 47 25.77 3.42 -22.59
C GLN A 47 25.60 4.87 -22.08
N GLY A 48 26.30 5.26 -21.02
CA GLY A 48 26.24 6.60 -20.44
C GLY A 48 25.09 6.83 -19.45
N MET A 49 24.34 5.78 -19.09
CA MET A 49 23.24 5.92 -18.12
C MET A 49 23.78 6.09 -16.70
N HIS A 50 23.31 7.13 -16.00
CA HIS A 50 23.76 7.47 -14.66
C HIS A 50 22.61 7.86 -13.74
N GLY A 51 22.88 7.97 -12.44
CA GLY A 51 21.95 8.52 -11.45
C GLY A 51 20.57 7.85 -11.45
N TRP A 52 19.54 8.66 -11.66
CA TRP A 52 18.13 8.26 -11.63
C TRP A 52 17.77 7.30 -12.77
N GLU A 53 18.20 7.60 -13.99
CA GLU A 53 17.92 6.78 -15.19
C GLU A 53 18.48 5.36 -15.04
N LEU A 54 19.71 5.23 -14.53
CA LEU A 54 20.31 3.93 -14.27
C LEU A 54 19.53 3.16 -13.19
N MET A 55 19.08 3.84 -12.14
CA MET A 55 18.28 3.23 -11.08
C MET A 55 16.94 2.74 -11.64
N GLU A 56 16.32 3.50 -12.54
CA GLU A 56 15.04 3.14 -13.15
C GLU A 56 15.13 1.93 -14.07
N ALA A 57 16.14 1.92 -14.95
CA ALA A 57 16.37 0.80 -15.87
C ALA A 57 16.67 -0.50 -15.10
N MET A 58 17.55 -0.44 -14.10
CA MET A 58 17.90 -1.60 -13.29
C MET A 58 16.71 -2.15 -12.49
N THR A 59 15.88 -1.26 -11.93
CA THR A 59 14.70 -1.66 -11.17
C THR A 59 13.63 -2.23 -12.10
N THR A 60 13.38 -1.61 -13.26
CA THR A 60 12.43 -2.10 -14.28
C THR A 60 12.79 -3.51 -14.74
N MET A 61 14.03 -3.74 -15.17
CA MET A 61 14.52 -5.08 -15.53
C MET A 61 14.35 -6.08 -14.38
N SER A 62 14.67 -5.67 -13.14
CA SER A 62 14.50 -6.55 -11.98
C SER A 62 13.02 -6.88 -11.70
N LEU A 63 12.09 -5.98 -12.01
CA LEU A 63 10.66 -6.21 -11.82
C LEU A 63 10.12 -7.16 -12.90
N GLU A 64 10.45 -6.93 -14.16
CA GLU A 64 10.09 -7.80 -15.28
C GLU A 64 10.53 -9.25 -15.05
N HIS A 65 11.77 -9.44 -14.60
CA HIS A 65 12.27 -10.76 -14.25
C HIS A 65 11.44 -11.39 -13.10
N ARG A 66 11.06 -10.62 -12.08
CA ARG A 66 10.26 -11.14 -10.96
C ARG A 66 8.83 -11.44 -11.38
N GLU A 67 8.24 -10.67 -12.29
CA GLU A 67 6.93 -10.95 -12.88
C GLU A 67 6.97 -12.24 -13.69
N SER A 68 7.98 -12.42 -14.55
CA SER A 68 8.21 -13.65 -15.31
C SER A 68 8.32 -14.87 -14.38
N MET A 69 9.13 -14.76 -13.33
CA MET A 69 9.28 -15.82 -12.33
C MET A 69 7.97 -16.08 -11.56
N SER A 70 7.21 -15.04 -11.26
CA SER A 70 5.91 -15.17 -10.58
C SER A 70 4.92 -15.96 -11.44
N ARG A 71 4.90 -15.72 -12.75
CA ARG A 71 4.08 -16.48 -13.72
C ARG A 71 4.55 -17.93 -13.82
N ALA A 72 5.86 -18.15 -13.94
CA ALA A 72 6.44 -19.50 -14.02
C ALA A 72 6.19 -20.35 -12.77
N ARG A 73 5.94 -19.72 -11.61
CA ARG A 73 5.62 -20.38 -10.34
C ARG A 73 4.12 -20.48 -10.06
N HIS A 74 3.28 -20.22 -11.05
CA HIS A 74 1.81 -20.25 -10.90
C HIS A 74 1.32 -19.41 -9.71
N ARG A 75 1.93 -18.24 -9.48
CA ARG A 75 1.41 -17.32 -8.47
C ARG A 75 0.26 -16.52 -9.07
N CYS A 76 -0.82 -16.39 -8.31
CA CYS A 76 -1.96 -15.56 -8.62
C CYS A 76 -1.51 -14.11 -8.90
N GLN A 77 -1.92 -13.54 -10.02
CA GLN A 77 -1.51 -12.18 -10.41
C GLN A 77 -2.17 -11.08 -9.55
N SER A 78 -3.29 -11.40 -8.90
CA SER A 78 -4.02 -10.45 -8.04
C SER A 78 -3.48 -10.44 -6.60
N CYS A 79 -3.40 -11.61 -5.96
CA CYS A 79 -3.01 -11.71 -4.55
C CYS A 79 -1.56 -12.15 -4.34
N TRP A 80 -0.84 -12.54 -5.39
CA TRP A 80 0.55 -12.97 -5.35
C TRP A 80 0.82 -14.18 -4.45
N PHE A 81 -0.18 -14.94 -4.03
CA PHE A 81 0.04 -16.27 -3.44
C PHE A 81 0.17 -17.31 -4.55
N ASP A 82 0.77 -18.47 -4.22
CA ASP A 82 0.63 -19.67 -5.05
C ASP A 82 -0.83 -20.15 -5.10
N ASP A 83 -1.12 -21.11 -5.97
CA ASP A 83 -2.48 -21.64 -6.17
C ASP A 83 -3.08 -22.23 -4.88
N MET A 84 -2.26 -22.83 -4.01
CA MET A 84 -2.72 -23.47 -2.77
C MET A 84 -3.10 -22.47 -1.68
N ASN A 85 -2.47 -21.28 -1.68
CA ASN A 85 -2.69 -20.23 -0.69
C ASN A 85 -3.40 -19.01 -1.27
N CYS A 86 -3.93 -19.11 -2.49
CA CYS A 86 -4.65 -18.03 -3.14
C CYS A 86 -5.84 -17.55 -2.30
N ILE A 87 -5.90 -16.24 -2.00
CA ILE A 87 -6.96 -15.65 -1.18
C ILE A 87 -8.08 -15.00 -1.98
N CYS A 88 -8.00 -15.01 -3.32
CA CYS A 88 -8.93 -14.23 -4.16
C CYS A 88 -10.39 -14.63 -3.95
N HIS A 89 -10.69 -15.92 -3.86
CA HIS A 89 -12.03 -16.43 -3.58
C HIS A 89 -12.57 -15.89 -2.25
N ARG A 90 -11.77 -15.99 -1.18
CA ARG A 90 -12.16 -15.51 0.16
C ARG A 90 -12.43 -14.00 0.18
N ILE A 91 -11.65 -13.23 -0.59
CA ILE A 91 -11.85 -11.79 -0.72
C ILE A 91 -13.11 -11.47 -1.55
N GLN A 92 -13.42 -12.27 -2.58
CA GLN A 92 -14.67 -12.14 -3.35
C GLN A 92 -15.90 -12.47 -2.50
N GLU A 93 -15.84 -13.49 -1.65
CA GLU A 93 -16.89 -13.82 -0.69
C GLU A 93 -17.11 -12.70 0.33
N LEU A 94 -16.02 -12.11 0.85
CA LEU A 94 -16.08 -10.94 1.72
C LEU A 94 -16.80 -9.78 1.03
N HIS A 95 -16.48 -9.51 -0.23
CA HIS A 95 -17.18 -8.52 -1.05
C HIS A 95 -18.66 -8.81 -1.23
N ALA A 96 -19.00 -10.06 -1.57
CA ALA A 96 -20.38 -10.46 -1.79
C ALA A 96 -21.22 -10.26 -0.52
N ARG A 97 -20.67 -10.63 0.65
CA ARG A 97 -21.30 -10.39 1.95
C ARG A 97 -21.52 -8.91 2.24
N ASN A 98 -20.57 -8.05 1.85
CA ASN A 98 -20.61 -6.62 2.19
C ASN A 98 -21.34 -5.76 1.14
N ARG A 99 -21.70 -6.31 -0.03
CA ARG A 99 -22.36 -5.59 -1.13
C ARG A 99 -23.67 -4.92 -0.71
N HIS A 100 -24.47 -5.59 0.10
CA HIS A 100 -25.76 -5.06 0.57
C HIS A 100 -25.58 -3.84 1.50
N ILE A 101 -24.51 -3.82 2.28
CA ILE A 101 -24.20 -2.73 3.21
C ILE A 101 -23.77 -1.48 2.43
N LEU A 102 -22.92 -1.66 1.42
CA LEU A 102 -22.45 -0.58 0.55
C LEU A 102 -23.58 0.02 -0.30
N SER A 103 -24.60 -0.77 -0.66
CA SER A 103 -25.72 -0.29 -1.49
C SER A 103 -26.79 0.46 -0.69
N SER A 104 -26.87 0.24 0.63
CA SER A 104 -27.97 0.75 1.48
C SER A 104 -27.66 2.09 2.17
N SER A 105 -26.46 2.64 2.01
CA SER A 105 -25.99 3.81 2.76
C SER A 105 -26.55 5.15 2.24
N SER A 106 -27.40 5.14 1.20
CA SER A 106 -27.93 6.35 0.54
C SER A 106 -29.18 6.95 1.21
N SER A 107 -29.71 6.30 2.24
CA SER A 107 -31.01 6.68 2.83
C SER A 107 -30.95 6.61 4.34
N SER A 108 -31.25 7.74 4.97
CA SER A 108 -31.60 7.92 6.39
C SER A 108 -30.50 7.94 7.46
N THR A 109 -29.76 9.05 7.56
CA THR A 109 -29.43 9.64 8.87
C THR A 109 -29.53 11.16 8.81
N SER A 110 -30.49 11.70 9.55
CA SER A 110 -30.87 13.11 9.66
C SER A 110 -29.96 13.91 10.62
N SER A 111 -28.65 13.68 10.56
CA SER A 111 -27.67 14.52 11.27
C SER A 111 -26.98 15.42 10.27
N SER A 112 -27.04 16.72 10.53
CA SER A 112 -26.55 17.87 9.75
C SER A 112 -25.04 17.92 9.50
N GLN A 113 -24.34 16.78 9.51
CA GLN A 113 -23.00 16.66 8.95
C GLN A 113 -23.13 16.59 7.43
N LEU A 114 -22.61 17.61 6.77
CA LEU A 114 -22.52 17.75 5.32
C LEU A 114 -22.21 16.41 4.64
N ASN A 115 -23.21 15.80 3.97
CA ASN A 115 -23.05 14.61 3.13
C ASN A 115 -22.23 14.98 1.87
N TYR A 116 -20.94 15.27 2.06
CA TYR A 116 -20.00 15.36 0.95
C TYR A 116 -19.73 13.95 0.47
N VAL A 117 -20.26 13.62 -0.70
CA VAL A 117 -19.77 12.47 -1.46
C VAL A 117 -18.37 12.82 -1.95
N VAL A 118 -17.36 12.45 -1.17
CA VAL A 118 -15.95 12.67 -1.51
C VAL A 118 -15.48 11.54 -2.41
N HIS A 119 -15.04 11.87 -3.62
CA HIS A 119 -14.33 10.91 -4.45
C HIS A 119 -12.86 10.90 -4.04
N VAL A 120 -12.29 9.72 -3.88
CA VAL A 120 -10.91 9.52 -3.43
C VAL A 120 -10.16 8.72 -4.49
N LYS A 121 -9.03 9.24 -4.95
CA LYS A 121 -8.06 8.49 -5.76
C LYS A 121 -6.83 8.21 -4.90
N LEU A 122 -6.66 6.95 -4.52
CA LEU A 122 -5.49 6.46 -3.80
C LEU A 122 -4.36 6.22 -4.81
N LEU A 123 -3.28 7.00 -4.70
CA LEU A 123 -2.08 6.92 -5.54
C LEU A 123 -0.97 6.23 -4.73
N LEU A 124 -0.80 4.92 -4.89
CA LEU A 124 0.15 4.15 -4.08
C LEU A 124 1.50 4.07 -4.78
N LEU A 125 2.51 4.74 -4.21
CA LEU A 125 3.90 4.57 -4.61
C LEU A 125 4.52 3.43 -3.81
N MET A 126 4.68 2.28 -4.45
CA MET A 126 5.18 1.06 -3.85
C MET A 126 6.70 0.94 -4.00
N HIS A 127 7.37 0.56 -2.93
CA HIS A 127 8.75 0.16 -3.00
C HIS A 127 8.88 -1.14 -3.81
N PRO A 128 9.89 -1.29 -4.72
CA PRO A 128 10.01 -2.46 -5.60
C PRO A 128 10.00 -3.79 -4.84
N LYS A 129 10.65 -3.86 -3.67
CA LYS A 129 10.68 -5.09 -2.84
C LYS A 129 9.30 -5.52 -2.35
N GLU A 130 8.36 -4.60 -2.21
CA GLU A 130 7.01 -4.87 -1.74
C GLU A 130 6.06 -5.26 -2.89
N TYR A 131 6.38 -4.89 -4.14
CA TYR A 131 5.65 -5.38 -5.32
C TYR A 131 5.81 -6.90 -5.47
N LEU A 132 4.74 -7.64 -5.82
CA LEU A 132 4.70 -9.12 -5.86
C LEU A 132 5.02 -9.84 -4.53
N CYS A 133 5.03 -9.11 -3.41
CA CYS A 133 5.21 -9.69 -2.09
C CYS A 133 3.85 -10.14 -1.53
N ALA A 134 3.63 -11.45 -1.35
CA ALA A 134 2.39 -11.97 -0.79
C ALA A 134 2.06 -11.37 0.59
N GLY A 135 3.06 -10.94 1.36
CA GLY A 135 2.85 -10.30 2.65
C GLY A 135 2.40 -8.84 2.60
N ASN A 136 2.39 -8.20 1.43
CA ASN A 136 2.08 -6.78 1.30
C ASN A 136 0.57 -6.55 1.31
N SER A 137 0.06 -5.79 2.30
CA SER A 137 -1.38 -5.53 2.43
C SER A 137 -1.92 -4.54 1.41
N ALA A 138 -1.09 -3.68 0.82
CA ALA A 138 -1.55 -2.69 -0.16
C ALA A 138 -2.27 -3.33 -1.36
N LYS A 139 -1.86 -4.54 -1.76
CA LYS A 139 -2.49 -5.30 -2.85
C LYS A 139 -3.99 -5.52 -2.62
N LEU A 140 -4.40 -5.61 -1.35
CA LEU A 140 -5.78 -5.84 -0.96
C LEU A 140 -6.69 -4.66 -1.32
N LEU A 141 -6.15 -3.44 -1.43
CA LEU A 141 -6.96 -2.26 -1.73
C LEU A 141 -7.63 -2.35 -3.10
N ARG A 142 -6.91 -2.79 -4.14
CA ARG A 142 -7.54 -3.06 -5.46
C ARG A 142 -8.49 -4.26 -5.44
N MET A 143 -8.25 -5.22 -4.54
CA MET A 143 -9.15 -6.36 -4.41
C MET A 143 -10.42 -6.02 -3.63
N LEU A 144 -10.35 -5.09 -2.67
CA LEU A 144 -11.40 -4.75 -1.70
C LEU A 144 -12.17 -3.47 -2.04
N LEU A 145 -11.63 -2.61 -2.90
CA LEU A 145 -12.27 -1.38 -3.34
C LEU A 145 -12.65 -1.57 -4.81
N PRO A 146 -13.96 -1.67 -5.14
CA PRO A 146 -14.38 -1.99 -6.49
C PRO A 146 -14.05 -0.85 -7.45
N GLU A 147 -13.48 -1.15 -8.61
CA GLU A 147 -13.26 -0.20 -9.73
C GLU A 147 -14.55 0.08 -10.51
N GLN A 148 -15.73 -0.10 -9.89
CA GLN A 148 -17.00 0.14 -10.57
C GLN A 148 -17.25 1.64 -10.74
N GLU A 149 -17.93 2.03 -11.82
CA GLU A 149 -18.25 3.43 -12.17
C GLU A 149 -18.94 4.23 -11.05
N HIS A 150 -19.51 3.53 -10.07
CA HIS A 150 -20.25 4.11 -8.94
C HIS A 150 -19.45 4.09 -7.62
N SER A 151 -18.19 3.63 -7.63
CA SER A 151 -17.33 3.68 -6.45
C SER A 151 -16.74 5.08 -6.31
N ASN A 152 -16.89 5.65 -5.13
CA ASN A 152 -16.23 6.90 -4.77
C ASN A 152 -14.73 6.71 -4.53
N VAL A 153 -14.17 5.50 -4.66
CA VAL A 153 -12.76 5.23 -4.41
C VAL A 153 -12.11 4.52 -5.60
N THR A 154 -11.02 5.10 -6.11
CA THR A 154 -10.16 4.52 -7.14
C THR A 154 -8.77 4.28 -6.58
N VAL A 155 -8.09 3.22 -7.04
CA VAL A 155 -6.78 2.82 -6.53
C VAL A 155 -5.83 2.63 -7.71
N GLN A 156 -4.71 3.36 -7.70
CA GLN A 156 -3.69 3.28 -8.74
C GLN A 156 -2.33 2.99 -8.12
N TYR A 157 -1.60 2.04 -8.72
CA TYR A 157 -0.26 1.65 -8.26
C TYR A 157 0.80 2.28 -9.16
N TYR A 158 1.87 2.73 -8.50
CA TYR A 158 3.13 3.17 -9.09
C TYR A 158 4.26 2.44 -8.38
N ILE A 159 5.30 2.05 -9.10
CA ILE A 159 6.45 1.37 -8.52
C ILE A 159 7.65 2.33 -8.50
N PHE A 160 8.20 2.58 -7.32
CA PHE A 160 9.32 3.50 -7.15
C PHE A 160 10.56 2.99 -7.88
N GLY A 161 11.07 3.80 -8.81
CA GLY A 161 12.18 3.41 -9.66
C GLY A 161 11.77 2.53 -10.84
N LYS A 162 10.49 2.33 -11.13
CA LYS A 162 10.11 1.82 -12.46
C LYS A 162 10.07 2.99 -13.43
N VAL A 163 10.57 2.78 -14.64
CA VAL A 163 10.57 3.79 -15.71
C VAL A 163 9.17 4.39 -15.86
N ASP A 164 9.12 5.72 -15.94
CA ASP A 164 7.93 6.58 -16.04
C ASP A 164 6.95 6.58 -14.85
N ASP A 165 7.00 5.61 -13.93
CA ASP A 165 5.97 5.49 -12.88
C ASP A 165 6.01 6.68 -11.91
N VAL A 166 7.19 7.16 -11.55
CA VAL A 166 7.33 8.34 -10.67
C VAL A 166 6.88 9.62 -11.39
N ASP A 167 7.15 9.74 -12.69
CA ASP A 167 6.71 10.88 -13.50
C ASP A 167 5.19 10.90 -13.69
N LYS A 168 4.57 9.73 -13.95
CA LYS A 168 3.11 9.60 -14.03
C LYS A 168 2.45 9.95 -12.69
N LEU A 169 3.02 9.51 -11.58
CA LEU A 169 2.56 9.90 -10.24
C LEU A 169 2.68 11.41 -10.03
N ALA A 170 3.82 12.00 -10.39
CA ALA A 170 4.06 13.43 -10.32
C ALA A 170 3.01 14.23 -11.12
N GLN A 171 2.72 13.82 -12.35
CA GLN A 171 1.69 14.42 -13.19
C GLN A 171 0.32 14.37 -12.51
N GLU A 172 -0.09 13.21 -11.99
CA GLU A 172 -1.35 13.06 -11.26
C GLU A 172 -1.45 13.96 -10.03
N MET A 173 -0.36 14.10 -9.28
CA MET A 173 -0.29 14.99 -8.11
C MET A 173 -0.47 16.47 -8.48
N MET A 174 -0.11 16.85 -9.71
CA MET A 174 -0.16 18.24 -10.17
C MET A 174 -1.49 18.63 -10.83
N ILE A 175 -2.34 17.67 -11.21
CA ILE A 175 -3.66 17.95 -11.81
C ILE A 175 -4.50 18.88 -10.93
N ASP A 176 -4.54 18.58 -9.62
CA ASP A 176 -5.22 19.42 -8.64
C ASP A 176 -4.46 19.35 -7.33
N LYS A 177 -3.39 20.14 -7.26
CA LYS A 177 -2.53 20.21 -6.09
C LYS A 177 -3.27 20.67 -4.84
N SER A 178 -4.32 21.49 -4.98
CA SER A 178 -5.16 21.89 -3.85
C SER A 178 -5.86 20.69 -3.22
N ASN A 179 -6.43 19.79 -4.02
CA ASN A 179 -7.10 18.59 -3.54
C ASN A 179 -6.20 17.35 -3.49
N THR A 180 -4.87 17.53 -3.48
CA THR A 180 -3.90 16.43 -3.35
C THR A 180 -3.21 16.49 -1.98
N MET A 181 -3.06 15.33 -1.34
CA MET A 181 -2.31 15.16 -0.10
C MET A 181 -1.29 14.02 -0.21
N ILE A 182 -0.24 14.09 0.59
CA ILE A 182 0.68 12.96 0.83
C ILE A 182 0.47 12.48 2.27
N LEU A 183 0.16 11.20 2.43
CA LEU A 183 0.10 10.58 3.76
C LEU A 183 1.52 10.39 4.29
N TRP A 184 1.92 11.26 5.23
CA TRP A 184 3.24 11.22 5.83
C TRP A 184 3.20 11.84 7.24
N PRO A 185 3.71 11.14 8.28
CA PRO A 185 3.81 11.71 9.61
C PRO A 185 4.99 12.70 9.65
N ASP A 186 4.68 13.99 9.68
CA ASP A 186 5.63 15.08 9.86
C ASP A 186 5.17 16.01 11.00
N LYS A 187 6.07 16.81 11.55
CA LYS A 187 5.74 17.79 12.60
C LYS A 187 4.74 18.84 12.11
N ASP A 188 4.83 19.21 10.84
CA ASP A 188 4.01 20.24 10.21
C ASP A 188 2.85 19.62 9.39
N ALA A 189 2.61 18.31 9.54
CA ALA A 189 1.56 17.61 8.82
C ALA A 189 0.17 17.95 9.37
N LEU A 190 -0.78 18.21 8.47
CA LEU A 190 -2.16 18.50 8.84
C LEU A 190 -2.88 17.22 9.27
N THR A 191 -3.93 17.36 10.06
CA THR A 191 -4.94 16.30 10.18
C THR A 191 -5.83 16.28 8.93
N VAL A 192 -6.57 15.17 8.73
CA VAL A 192 -7.56 15.10 7.64
C VAL A 192 -8.62 16.19 7.77
N SER A 193 -9.13 16.46 8.98
CA SER A 193 -10.08 17.54 9.24
C SER A 193 -9.53 18.91 8.85
N GLN A 194 -8.29 19.22 9.26
CA GLN A 194 -7.63 20.48 8.89
C GLN A 194 -7.41 20.62 7.39
N PHE A 195 -7.11 19.50 6.71
CA PHE A 195 -7.03 19.49 5.25
C PHE A 195 -8.38 19.83 4.60
N LEU A 196 -9.47 19.21 5.06
CA LEU A 196 -10.83 19.44 4.55
C LEU A 196 -11.31 20.87 4.81
N GLU A 197 -11.08 21.41 6.02
CA GLU A 197 -11.39 22.80 6.36
C GLU A 197 -10.69 23.79 5.41
N ARG A 198 -9.40 23.56 5.11
CA ARG A 198 -8.66 24.36 4.13
C ARG A 198 -9.27 24.29 2.73
N GLN A 199 -9.80 23.14 2.31
CA GLN A 199 -10.50 23.04 1.02
C GLN A 199 -11.81 23.82 1.02
N GLN A 200 -12.59 23.72 2.10
CA GLN A 200 -13.86 24.42 2.23
C GLN A 200 -13.67 25.94 2.21
N HIS A 201 -12.70 26.47 2.95
CA HIS A 201 -12.38 27.89 2.95
C HIS A 201 -11.96 28.41 1.56
N ARG A 202 -11.15 27.65 0.82
CA ARG A 202 -10.75 28.03 -0.54
C ARG A 202 -11.95 28.12 -1.49
N ARG A 203 -12.89 27.18 -1.39
CA ARG A 203 -14.12 27.23 -2.19
C ARG A 203 -14.98 28.43 -1.86
N GLN A 204 -15.14 28.72 -0.57
CA GLN A 204 -15.89 29.90 -0.13
C GLN A 204 -15.29 31.18 -0.68
N GLN A 205 -13.96 31.31 -0.68
CA GLN A 205 -13.25 32.47 -1.26
C GLN A 205 -13.39 32.56 -2.79
N GLN A 206 -13.41 31.43 -3.49
CA GLN A 206 -13.61 31.41 -4.95
C GLN A 206 -15.07 31.75 -5.32
N SER A 207 -16.04 31.30 -4.53
CA SER A 207 -17.45 31.62 -4.74
C SER A 207 -17.80 33.08 -4.45
N THR A 208 -17.11 33.75 -3.53
CA THR A 208 -17.36 35.16 -3.21
C THR A 208 -16.64 36.14 -4.16
N GLY A 209 -15.75 35.66 -5.04
CA GLY A 209 -15.00 36.48 -6.00
C GLY A 209 -15.73 36.80 -7.31
N ILE A 210 -16.94 36.26 -7.54
CA ILE A 210 -17.73 36.47 -8.76
C ILE A 210 -19.04 37.18 -8.39
N CYS A 211 -18.99 38.43 -7.95
CA CYS A 211 -20.16 39.30 -7.83
C CYS A 211 -19.68 40.73 -7.65
N PHE A 212 -19.39 41.47 -8.72
CA PHE A 212 -19.60 42.93 -8.86
C PHE A 212 -19.20 43.37 -10.28
N GLU A 213 -19.92 42.88 -11.30
CA GLU A 213 -20.17 43.73 -12.47
C GLU A 213 -21.69 43.86 -12.60
N ARG A 214 -22.15 45.07 -12.34
CA ARG A 214 -23.53 45.49 -12.59
C ARG A 214 -23.74 45.42 -14.09
N ASP A 215 -24.52 44.44 -14.56
CA ASP A 215 -25.31 44.71 -15.73
C ASP A 215 -26.69 44.06 -15.64
N ASN A 216 -27.66 44.90 -15.98
CA ASN A 216 -29.04 44.85 -15.57
C ASN A 216 -29.85 44.13 -16.65
N SER A 217 -29.62 42.83 -16.83
CA SER A 217 -30.35 42.03 -17.82
C SER A 217 -30.67 40.64 -17.29
N HIS A 218 -31.98 40.33 -17.31
CA HIS A 218 -32.58 39.03 -17.03
C HIS A 218 -31.76 37.86 -17.59
N SER A 219 -30.97 37.20 -16.74
CA SER A 219 -30.33 35.93 -17.07
C SER A 219 -30.52 34.96 -15.91
N THR A 220 -31.18 33.85 -16.23
CA THR A 220 -31.37 32.63 -15.43
C THR A 220 -30.18 32.33 -14.53
N ILE A 221 -30.43 32.24 -13.22
CA ILE A 221 -29.48 31.81 -12.20
C ILE A 221 -28.99 30.41 -12.60
N ASN A 222 -27.79 30.33 -13.18
CA ASN A 222 -27.13 29.07 -13.46
C ASN A 222 -26.62 28.56 -12.12
N ILE A 223 -27.41 27.71 -11.45
CA ILE A 223 -27.02 27.02 -10.24
C ILE A 223 -25.86 26.09 -10.64
N CYS A 224 -24.62 26.52 -10.37
CA CYS A 224 -23.46 25.66 -10.48
C CYS A 224 -23.68 24.45 -9.59
N ASN A 225 -24.00 23.30 -10.19
CA ASN A 225 -24.04 22.04 -9.48
C ASN A 225 -22.71 21.86 -8.76
N PRO A 226 -22.70 21.51 -7.46
CA PRO A 226 -21.47 21.29 -6.72
C PRO A 226 -20.74 20.11 -7.38
N THR A 227 -19.73 20.40 -8.19
CA THR A 227 -18.87 19.38 -8.80
C THR A 227 -18.26 18.56 -7.67
N THR A 228 -18.49 17.26 -7.71
CA THR A 228 -18.00 16.35 -6.67
C THR A 228 -16.47 16.47 -6.61
N THR A 229 -15.94 16.61 -5.41
CA THR A 229 -14.50 16.87 -5.25
C THR A 229 -13.74 15.55 -5.28
N LEU A 230 -12.79 15.46 -6.20
CA LEU A 230 -11.82 14.39 -6.23
C LEU A 230 -10.60 14.73 -5.36
N ILE A 231 -10.46 14.03 -4.25
CA ILE A 231 -9.28 14.05 -3.39
C ILE A 231 -8.28 13.01 -3.89
N ARG A 232 -7.03 13.43 -4.12
CA ARG A 232 -5.92 12.52 -4.44
C ARG A 232 -5.09 12.30 -3.19
N ALA A 233 -4.96 11.06 -2.74
CA ALA A 233 -4.14 10.70 -1.59
C ALA A 233 -2.94 9.86 -2.03
N VAL A 234 -1.74 10.44 -1.94
CA VAL A 234 -0.48 9.76 -2.22
C VAL A 234 -0.07 8.96 -0.99
N VAL A 235 0.14 7.66 -1.17
CA VAL A 235 0.51 6.74 -0.09
C VAL A 235 1.81 6.02 -0.42
N LEU A 236 2.79 6.12 0.48
CA LEU A 236 4.11 5.53 0.30
C LEU A 236 4.14 4.12 0.90
N ASN A 237 4.05 3.10 0.04
CA ASN A 237 3.95 1.72 0.46
C ASN A 237 5.34 1.06 0.59
N GLY A 238 5.81 0.90 1.82
CA GLY A 238 7.10 0.29 2.14
C GLY A 238 7.27 0.12 3.65
N THR A 239 8.40 -0.45 4.07
CA THR A 239 8.85 -0.25 5.46
C THR A 239 9.06 1.24 5.72
N TYR A 240 9.03 1.67 7.00
CA TYR A 240 9.22 3.09 7.34
C TYR A 240 10.47 3.70 6.69
N THR A 241 11.60 3.00 6.72
CA THR A 241 12.85 3.44 6.07
C THR A 241 12.70 3.54 4.55
N GLN A 242 12.06 2.56 3.91
CA GLN A 242 11.80 2.60 2.47
C GLN A 242 10.90 3.79 2.12
N ALA A 243 9.79 3.97 2.83
CA ALA A 243 8.86 5.07 2.61
C ALA A 243 9.52 6.43 2.82
N ARG A 244 10.39 6.57 3.84
CA ARG A 244 11.18 7.80 4.07
C ARG A 244 12.13 8.10 2.91
N ASN A 245 12.81 7.08 2.39
CA ASN A 245 13.70 7.23 1.26
C ASN A 245 12.93 7.59 -0.02
N MET A 246 11.77 6.96 -0.24
CA MET A 246 10.87 7.30 -1.36
C MET A 246 10.38 8.75 -1.25
N HIS A 247 9.92 9.19 -0.08
CA HIS A 247 9.50 10.59 0.14
C HIS A 247 10.62 11.59 -0.15
N THR A 248 11.82 11.32 0.38
CA THR A 248 13.00 12.18 0.17
C THR A 248 13.40 12.23 -1.31
N SER A 249 13.33 11.09 -1.99
CA SER A 249 13.69 11.00 -3.41
C SER A 249 12.64 11.67 -4.29
N LEU A 250 11.35 11.47 -4.01
CA LEU A 250 10.24 12.14 -4.69
C LEU A 250 10.35 13.67 -4.57
N ARG A 251 10.73 14.18 -3.39
CA ARG A 251 11.00 15.61 -3.17
C ARG A 251 12.17 16.14 -3.99
N LYS A 252 13.20 15.32 -4.23
CA LYS A 252 14.36 15.71 -5.06
C LYS A 252 14.05 15.65 -6.55
N HIS A 253 13.24 14.67 -6.94
CA HIS A 253 12.82 14.44 -8.32
C HIS A 253 11.88 15.54 -8.81
N LEU A 254 10.91 15.90 -7.97
CA LEU A 254 10.09 17.08 -8.17
C LEU A 254 10.96 18.31 -7.94
N ASN A 255 11.32 18.98 -9.04
CA ASN A 255 12.19 20.18 -9.06
C ASN A 255 11.92 21.09 -7.84
N PRO A 256 12.94 21.62 -7.13
CA PRO A 256 12.75 22.47 -5.95
C PRO A 256 11.77 23.63 -6.13
N SER A 257 11.56 24.09 -7.36
CA SER A 257 10.57 25.12 -7.71
C SER A 257 9.10 24.67 -7.60
N THR A 258 8.84 23.36 -7.59
CA THR A 258 7.49 22.77 -7.53
C THR A 258 7.23 22.25 -6.12
N PRO A 259 6.47 22.97 -5.27
CA PRO A 259 6.22 22.49 -3.92
C PRO A 259 5.41 21.19 -3.97
N LEU A 260 5.73 20.25 -3.10
CA LEU A 260 4.92 19.04 -2.91
C LEU A 260 3.48 19.40 -2.47
N PRO A 261 2.50 18.52 -2.74
CA PRO A 261 1.22 18.57 -2.05
C PRO A 261 1.39 18.51 -0.53
N VAL A 262 0.34 18.91 0.18
CA VAL A 262 0.40 19.05 1.64
C VAL A 262 0.60 17.68 2.29
N LEU A 263 1.37 17.65 3.39
CA LEU A 263 1.51 16.44 4.18
C LEU A 263 0.32 16.31 5.13
N VAL A 264 -0.27 15.12 5.17
CA VAL A 264 -1.39 14.79 6.08
C VAL A 264 -0.99 13.60 6.93
N GLN A 265 -1.19 13.73 8.23
CA GLN A 265 -1.02 12.66 9.20
C GLN A 265 -2.38 12.11 9.63
N LEU A 266 -2.43 10.78 9.75
CA LEU A 266 -3.59 10.08 10.29
C LEU A 266 -3.53 10.06 11.81
N ARG A 267 -4.70 9.94 12.44
CA ARG A 267 -4.82 9.69 13.88
C ARG A 267 -5.37 8.28 14.10
N PRO A 268 -4.54 7.23 13.97
CA PRO A 268 -5.02 5.86 14.10
C PRO A 268 -5.59 5.65 15.50
N MET A 269 -6.87 5.28 15.55
CA MET A 269 -7.62 5.11 16.81
C MET A 269 -7.31 3.78 17.50
N ASN A 270 -6.91 2.76 16.72
CA ASN A 270 -6.79 1.38 17.19
C ASN A 270 -5.38 0.80 16.92
N ARG A 271 -5.06 -0.31 17.61
CA ARG A 271 -3.83 -1.08 17.36
C ARG A 271 -3.90 -1.75 15.98
N SER A 272 -2.79 -1.75 15.25
CA SER A 272 -2.63 -2.44 13.96
C SER A 272 -2.89 -3.94 14.11
N VAL A 273 -3.65 -4.53 13.19
CA VAL A 273 -3.93 -5.98 13.08
C VAL A 273 -2.97 -6.69 12.11
N PHE A 274 -2.01 -5.97 11.56
CA PHE A 274 -1.10 -6.49 10.53
C PHE A 274 -0.06 -7.45 11.11
N HIS A 275 0.06 -8.67 10.56
CA HIS A 275 0.93 -9.72 11.08
C HIS A 275 2.41 -9.34 11.18
N ARG A 276 2.95 -8.61 10.19
CA ARG A 276 4.34 -8.10 10.30
C ARG A 276 4.47 -7.05 11.38
N ALA A 277 3.40 -6.30 11.68
CA ALA A 277 3.39 -5.38 12.81
C ALA A 277 3.50 -6.14 14.14
N HIS A 278 2.77 -7.25 14.27
CA HIS A 278 2.84 -8.09 15.47
C HIS A 278 4.17 -8.85 15.61
N LYS A 279 4.64 -9.56 14.57
CA LYS A 279 5.86 -10.39 14.62
C LYS A 279 7.13 -9.56 14.88
N ASN A 280 7.28 -8.41 14.23
CA ASN A 280 8.52 -7.64 14.29
C ASN A 280 8.47 -6.46 15.26
N TYR A 281 7.27 -5.99 15.64
CA TYR A 281 7.11 -4.75 16.38
C TYR A 281 6.26 -4.89 17.65
N GLY A 282 5.87 -6.10 18.07
CA GLY A 282 5.15 -6.31 19.34
C GLY A 282 5.85 -5.66 20.55
N HIS A 283 7.18 -5.81 20.65
CA HIS A 283 7.98 -5.14 21.69
C HIS A 283 8.08 -3.62 21.52
N ALA A 284 8.20 -3.13 20.28
CA ALA A 284 8.23 -1.69 20.00
C ALA A 284 6.89 -1.03 20.32
N HIS A 285 5.76 -1.71 20.09
CA HIS A 285 4.42 -1.24 20.44
C HIS A 285 4.17 -1.21 21.95
N GLN A 286 4.66 -2.21 22.70
CA GLN A 286 4.61 -2.21 24.17
C GLN A 286 5.44 -1.07 24.77
N SER A 287 6.66 -0.87 24.27
CA SER A 287 7.52 0.25 24.68
C SER A 287 6.91 1.61 24.34
N GLN A 288 6.26 1.73 23.17
CA GLN A 288 5.57 2.95 22.73
C GLN A 288 4.35 3.30 23.59
N GLN A 289 3.58 2.30 24.04
CA GLN A 289 2.48 2.50 24.98
C GLN A 289 2.96 2.87 26.39
N GLN A 290 4.04 2.25 26.86
CA GLN A 290 4.65 2.62 28.14
C GLN A 290 5.17 4.07 28.11
N LEU A 291 5.80 4.50 27.01
CA LEU A 291 6.25 5.89 26.82
C LEU A 291 5.09 6.89 26.76
N GLN A 292 3.96 6.53 26.13
CA GLN A 292 2.76 7.38 26.12
C GLN A 292 2.10 7.46 27.51
N GLN A 293 2.05 6.36 28.25
CA GLN A 293 1.51 6.33 29.62
C GLN A 293 2.41 7.11 30.61
N GLN A 294 3.74 7.00 30.49
CA GLN A 294 4.69 7.79 31.28
C GLN A 294 4.56 9.29 30.98
N ARG A 295 4.39 9.67 29.70
CA ARG A 295 4.19 11.08 29.32
C ARG A 295 2.85 11.65 29.78
N GLN A 296 1.81 10.83 29.91
CA GLN A 296 0.53 11.27 30.50
C GLN A 296 0.62 11.44 32.03
N GLN A 297 1.65 10.90 32.69
CA GLN A 297 1.88 11.03 34.13
C GLN A 297 2.86 12.16 34.48
N CYS A 298 3.76 12.56 33.57
CA CYS A 298 4.64 13.71 33.77
C CYS A 298 3.96 14.99 33.26
N THR A 299 3.30 15.71 34.16
CA THR A 299 2.89 17.11 33.94
C THR A 299 4.02 18.05 34.35
N ALA A 300 4.13 19.14 33.61
CA ALA A 300 4.94 20.35 33.85
C ALA A 300 6.44 20.33 33.45
N ASP A 301 6.76 21.25 32.53
CA ASP A 301 7.99 22.05 32.48
C ASP A 301 9.27 21.61 31.75
N ASP A 302 9.26 20.64 30.83
CA ASP A 302 10.43 20.43 29.95
C ASP A 302 10.14 20.55 28.45
N ASP A 303 10.96 21.39 27.80
CA ASP A 303 10.94 21.82 26.41
C ASP A 303 10.53 20.70 25.43
N GLU A 304 9.47 21.00 24.68
CA GLU A 304 8.73 20.18 23.74
C GLU A 304 9.59 19.63 22.59
N LYS A 305 10.42 18.62 22.86
CA LYS A 305 10.78 17.65 21.81
C LYS A 305 9.60 16.72 21.61
N HIS A 306 8.61 17.20 20.84
CA HIS A 306 7.53 16.39 20.29
C HIS A 306 8.13 15.35 19.34
N VAL A 307 8.56 14.22 19.90
CA VAL A 307 8.82 13.01 19.13
C VAL A 307 7.47 12.59 18.55
N VAL A 308 7.25 12.85 17.27
CA VAL A 308 6.08 12.37 16.54
C VAL A 308 6.12 10.84 16.58
N VAL A 309 5.24 10.28 17.40
CA VAL A 309 5.16 8.84 17.64
C VAL A 309 4.45 8.21 16.43
N ALA A 310 5.23 7.76 15.44
CA ALA A 310 4.68 7.10 14.26
C ALA A 310 4.05 5.74 14.64
N HIS A 311 2.71 5.68 14.59
CA HIS A 311 1.99 4.42 14.73
C HIS A 311 2.25 3.53 13.52
N ARG A 312 2.70 2.29 13.76
CA ARG A 312 3.09 1.34 12.71
C ARG A 312 1.88 0.56 12.20
N VAL A 313 1.07 1.21 11.37
CA VAL A 313 -0.06 0.59 10.65
C VAL A 313 0.38 0.08 9.28
N SER A 314 -0.31 -0.94 8.76
CA SER A 314 -0.09 -1.35 7.38
C SER A 314 -0.70 -0.37 6.40
N THR A 315 -0.24 -0.39 5.15
CA THR A 315 -0.74 0.50 4.09
C THR A 315 -2.24 0.37 3.87
N ALA A 316 -2.76 -0.86 3.91
CA ALA A 316 -4.20 -1.10 3.76
C ALA A 316 -4.99 -0.45 4.91
N GLU A 317 -4.58 -0.66 6.16
CA GLU A 317 -5.22 -0.05 7.34
C GLU A 317 -5.13 1.48 7.32
N ALA A 318 -3.97 2.04 6.94
CA ALA A 318 -3.81 3.48 6.79
C ALA A 318 -4.79 4.05 5.75
N CYS A 319 -4.97 3.38 4.62
CA CYS A 319 -5.95 3.79 3.62
C CYS A 319 -7.39 3.64 4.13
N GLY A 320 -7.71 2.55 4.83
CA GLY A 320 -9.04 2.39 5.44
C GLY A 320 -9.36 3.48 6.47
N GLN A 321 -8.37 3.84 7.30
CA GLN A 321 -8.50 4.92 8.28
C GLN A 321 -8.67 6.28 7.59
N LEU A 322 -7.89 6.56 6.54
CA LEU A 322 -8.08 7.76 5.73
C LEU A 322 -9.50 7.84 5.16
N LEU A 323 -9.98 6.76 4.55
CA LEU A 323 -11.32 6.73 3.97
C LEU A 323 -12.40 7.01 5.03
N LEU A 324 -12.27 6.42 6.22
CA LEU A 324 -13.16 6.70 7.35
C LEU A 324 -13.12 8.18 7.76
N GLU A 325 -11.92 8.78 7.89
CA GLU A 325 -11.76 10.20 8.23
C GLU A 325 -12.26 11.14 7.12
N LEU A 326 -12.31 10.66 5.86
CA LEU A 326 -12.91 11.37 4.73
C LEU A 326 -14.44 11.18 4.62
N GLY A 327 -15.07 10.53 5.60
CA GLY A 327 -16.51 10.33 5.67
C GLY A 327 -17.03 9.06 5.01
N ALA A 328 -16.15 8.13 4.61
CA ALA A 328 -16.57 6.83 4.14
C ALA A 328 -17.14 5.98 5.30
N SER A 329 -18.02 5.04 4.96
CA SER A 329 -18.62 4.13 5.95
C SER A 329 -17.56 3.34 6.70
N SER A 330 -17.73 3.19 8.03
CA SER A 330 -16.87 2.35 8.87
C SER A 330 -16.77 0.91 8.37
N HIS A 331 -17.79 0.41 7.67
CA HIS A 331 -17.77 -0.89 7.02
C HIS A 331 -16.65 -1.07 5.99
N ILE A 332 -16.20 0.00 5.33
CA ILE A 332 -15.05 -0.06 4.41
C ILE A 332 -13.78 -0.39 5.20
N LEU A 333 -13.54 0.31 6.31
CA LEU A 333 -12.40 0.01 7.19
C LEU A 333 -12.48 -1.43 7.73
N HIS A 334 -13.65 -1.87 8.21
CA HIS A 334 -13.83 -3.24 8.68
C HIS A 334 -13.56 -4.28 7.57
N SER A 335 -14.04 -4.05 6.35
CA SER A 335 -13.77 -4.92 5.20
C SER A 335 -12.27 -5.00 4.89
N ILE A 336 -11.58 -3.86 4.95
CA ILE A 336 -10.12 -3.81 4.76
C ILE A 336 -9.40 -4.61 5.85
N ILE A 337 -9.80 -4.45 7.11
CA ILE A 337 -9.25 -5.18 8.26
C ILE A 337 -9.47 -6.69 8.10
N GLU A 338 -10.68 -7.12 7.76
CA GLU A 338 -10.97 -8.55 7.49
C GLU A 338 -10.12 -9.11 6.35
N GLY A 339 -9.94 -8.35 5.27
CA GLY A 339 -9.04 -8.73 4.18
C GLY A 339 -7.58 -8.87 4.62
N VAL A 340 -7.10 -7.99 5.52
CA VAL A 340 -5.76 -8.10 6.13
C VAL A 340 -5.65 -9.38 6.96
N ILE A 341 -6.67 -9.73 7.74
CA ILE A 341 -6.70 -10.97 8.53
C ILE A 341 -6.65 -12.20 7.61
N ILE A 342 -7.47 -12.25 6.56
CA ILE A 342 -7.46 -13.32 5.55
C ILE A 342 -6.05 -13.48 4.94
N ASN A 343 -5.40 -12.37 4.60
CA ASN A 343 -4.05 -12.38 4.07
C ASN A 343 -3.02 -12.92 5.09
N ASN A 344 -3.15 -12.53 6.36
CA ASN A 344 -2.27 -12.98 7.43
C ASN A 344 -2.41 -14.49 7.71
N GLU A 345 -3.62 -15.02 7.68
CA GLU A 345 -3.87 -16.46 7.82
C GLU A 345 -3.21 -17.25 6.69
N ALA A 346 -3.32 -16.78 5.44
CA ALA A 346 -2.67 -17.43 4.30
C ALA A 346 -1.14 -17.43 4.42
N LEU A 347 -0.55 -16.33 4.91
CA LEU A 347 0.88 -16.30 5.23
C LEU A 347 1.25 -17.28 6.34
N GLY A 348 0.42 -17.40 7.38
CA GLY A 348 0.62 -18.34 8.47
C GLY A 348 0.68 -19.79 7.97
N ARG A 349 -0.17 -20.16 7.01
CA ARG A 349 -0.17 -21.50 6.39
C ARG A 349 1.12 -21.79 5.61
N GLN A 350 1.65 -20.79 4.90
CA GLN A 350 2.94 -20.91 4.21
C GLN A 350 4.11 -21.12 5.18
N ASP A 351 4.07 -20.49 6.36
CA ASP A 351 5.12 -20.65 7.39
C ASP A 351 5.07 -22.05 8.06
N THR A 352 3.89 -22.69 8.12
CA THR A 352 3.68 -23.97 8.82
C THR A 352 3.88 -25.21 7.95
N LEU A 353 3.79 -25.08 6.62
CA LEU A 353 4.14 -26.20 5.75
C LEU A 353 5.65 -26.44 5.89
N PRO A 354 6.10 -27.67 6.21
CA PRO A 354 7.52 -27.99 6.09
C PRO A 354 7.89 -27.59 4.67
N LYS A 355 8.92 -26.75 4.50
CA LYS A 355 9.40 -26.34 3.18
C LYS A 355 9.61 -27.62 2.38
N ALA A 356 8.62 -27.97 1.58
CA ALA A 356 8.69 -29.15 0.74
C ALA A 356 9.92 -28.92 -0.11
N GLN A 357 10.69 -29.99 -0.27
CA GLN A 357 11.91 -30.01 -1.05
C GLN A 357 11.56 -29.65 -2.50
N ASP A 358 11.49 -28.36 -2.80
CA ASP A 358 11.30 -27.85 -4.15
C ASP A 358 12.58 -28.17 -4.93
N GLY A 359 12.47 -29.13 -5.85
CA GLY A 359 13.50 -29.59 -6.80
C GLY A 359 14.02 -28.51 -7.74
#